data_AF-A0A441CL50-F1
#
_entry.id   AF-A0A441CL50-F1
#
_cell.length_a   1.000
_cell.length_b   1.000
_cell.length_c   1.000
_cell.angle_alpha   90.00
_cell.angle_beta   90.00
_cell.angle_gamma   90.00
#
_symmetry.space_group_name_H-M   'P 1'
#
loop_
_entity.id
_entity.type
_entity.pdbx_description
1 polymer ?
#
loop_
_entity_poly.entity_id
_entity_poly.type
_entity_poly.pdbx_seq_one_letter_code
_entity_poly.pdbx_strand_id
1 'polypeptide(L)'
;MGLRTGRLSANLSGRGSAKSLQIYAPSLLNLPQGSPLVMATLPVIDWNDCLLQALRTGSDGRQDNAYAAMVMVDPFACWEDLADLLQERGLSGVINFPPASVVEQATAAGTIDAGQEMEFRRLEWFGSLGFRTIFAASTNHVIAVAQDRLKTSLDAIVYVSPAALEVLIRDEIELTTAHGSLAADQSPSFPVYELRAPEA
;
A
#
# COMPACT_ATOMS: atom_id res chain seq x y z
N MET A 1 7.16 27.00 -25.38
CA MET A 1 6.57 25.64 -25.44
C MET A 1 7.49 24.72 -24.66
N GLY A 2 7.19 24.53 -23.37
CA GLY A 2 8.06 23.80 -22.45
C GLY A 2 7.20 23.06 -21.45
N LEU A 3 6.67 21.90 -21.87
CA LEU A 3 5.98 20.97 -20.99
C LEU A 3 7.07 20.22 -20.20
N ARG A 4 7.31 20.65 -18.97
CA ARG A 4 7.99 19.82 -17.97
C ARG A 4 6.95 18.85 -17.42
N THR A 5 6.85 17.68 -18.04
CA THR A 5 5.99 16.58 -17.58
C THR A 5 6.82 15.56 -16.82
N GLY A 6 6.35 15.17 -15.63
CA GLY A 6 6.80 13.97 -14.93
C GLY A 6 7.39 14.24 -13.54
N ARG A 7 6.54 14.26 -12.50
CA ARG A 7 6.82 13.57 -11.23
C ARG A 7 5.57 13.60 -10.36
N LEU A 8 5.10 12.43 -9.96
CA LEU A 8 3.93 12.27 -9.12
C LEU A 8 4.13 10.94 -8.38
N SER A 9 4.67 11.05 -7.18
CA SER A 9 5.21 9.94 -6.40
C SER A 9 4.82 10.17 -4.95
N ALA A 10 3.79 9.49 -4.45
CA ALA A 10 3.56 9.37 -3.02
C ALA A 10 4.70 8.55 -2.39
N ASN A 11 5.91 9.10 -2.34
CA ASN A 11 7.09 8.40 -1.84
C ASN A 11 6.96 8.17 -0.34
N LEU A 12 6.42 7.02 0.01
CA LEU A 12 6.35 6.50 1.36
C LEU A 12 7.73 5.96 1.75
N SER A 13 8.64 6.85 2.19
CA SER A 13 10.00 6.48 2.61
C SER A 13 10.12 6.35 4.13
N GLY A 14 10.73 5.26 4.59
CA GLY A 14 11.00 5.00 6.00
C GLY A 14 12.36 5.53 6.45
N ARG A 15 12.42 6.38 7.49
CA ARG A 15 13.69 6.74 8.15
C ARG A 15 14.24 5.55 8.97
N GLY A 16 15.46 5.10 8.66
CA GLY A 16 16.25 4.23 9.55
C GLY A 16 16.58 2.81 9.04
N SER A 17 16.09 2.39 7.87
CA SER A 17 16.52 1.14 7.22
C SER A 17 17.54 1.44 6.11
N ALA A 18 18.56 0.58 5.96
CA ALA A 18 19.57 0.68 4.89
C ALA A 18 18.97 0.53 3.47
N LYS A 19 17.67 0.23 3.36
CA LYS A 19 16.88 0.29 2.12
C LYS A 19 15.71 1.25 2.30
N SER A 20 15.61 2.24 1.42
CA SER A 20 14.40 3.07 1.29
C SER A 20 13.29 2.23 0.67
N LEU A 21 12.26 1.93 1.46
CA LEU A 21 10.99 1.41 0.95
C LEU A 21 10.25 2.57 0.26
N GLN A 22 9.57 2.29 -0.85
CA GLN A 22 8.72 3.26 -1.54
C GLN A 22 7.42 2.58 -1.94
N ILE A 23 6.28 3.19 -1.61
CA ILE A 23 4.98 2.73 -2.11
C ILE A 23 4.51 3.70 -3.19
N TYR A 24 4.30 3.20 -4.39
CA TYR A 24 3.82 3.96 -5.53
C TYR A 24 2.28 3.95 -5.54
N ALA A 25 1.67 5.08 -5.16
CA ALA A 25 0.22 5.25 -5.07
C ALA A 25 -0.27 6.43 -5.95
N PRO A 26 -0.21 6.32 -7.29
CA PRO A 26 -0.59 7.42 -8.19
C PRO A 26 -2.07 7.80 -8.08
N SER A 27 -2.92 6.91 -7.59
CA SER A 27 -4.35 7.13 -7.39
C SER A 27 -4.65 8.28 -6.42
N LEU A 28 -3.79 8.50 -5.42
CA LEU A 28 -3.92 9.61 -4.46
C LEU A 28 -3.92 11.00 -5.12
N LEU A 29 -3.37 11.10 -6.33
CA LEU A 29 -3.17 12.35 -7.04
C LEU A 29 -4.44 12.80 -7.77
N ASN A 30 -5.38 11.88 -7.94
CA ASN A 30 -6.72 12.17 -8.45
C ASN A 30 -7.69 12.57 -7.33
N LEU A 31 -7.21 12.63 -6.08
CA LEU A 31 -7.97 13.13 -4.94
C LEU A 31 -7.59 14.59 -4.64
N PRO A 32 -8.50 15.40 -4.06
CA PRO A 32 -8.19 16.78 -3.73
C PRO A 32 -7.06 16.88 -2.70
N GLN A 33 -5.96 17.54 -3.07
CA GLN A 33 -4.85 17.81 -2.16
C GLN A 33 -5.33 18.54 -0.90
N GLY A 34 -4.72 18.21 0.24
CA GLY A 34 -5.10 18.76 1.53
C GLY A 34 -6.37 18.15 2.12
N SER A 35 -7.03 17.20 1.45
CA SER A 35 -8.12 16.42 2.05
C SER A 35 -7.59 15.27 2.91
N PRO A 36 -8.35 14.80 3.90
CA PRO A 36 -7.93 13.65 4.70
C PRO A 36 -7.85 12.36 3.89
N LEU A 37 -6.93 11.48 4.26
CA LEU A 37 -6.66 10.19 3.62
C LEU A 37 -7.87 9.25 3.65
N VAL A 38 -8.86 9.45 4.53
CA VAL A 38 -10.15 8.74 4.46
C VAL A 38 -10.81 8.87 3.08
N MET A 39 -10.56 9.95 2.33
CA MET A 39 -11.06 10.09 0.96
C MET A 39 -10.54 8.99 0.02
N ALA A 40 -9.36 8.42 0.30
CA ALA A 40 -8.79 7.30 -0.43
C ALA A 40 -9.63 6.02 -0.34
N THR A 41 -10.43 5.87 0.72
CA THR A 41 -11.17 4.65 1.04
C THR A 41 -12.61 4.70 0.51
N LEU A 42 -13.02 5.84 -0.05
CA LEU A 42 -14.34 6.04 -0.62
C LEU A 42 -14.33 5.67 -2.11
N PRO A 43 -15.47 5.25 -2.69
CA PRO A 43 -15.59 4.94 -4.11
C PRO A 43 -15.68 6.21 -4.98
N VAL A 44 -14.74 7.13 -4.79
CA VAL A 44 -14.65 8.40 -5.52
C VAL A 44 -13.75 8.31 -6.75
N ILE A 45 -12.82 7.36 -6.76
CA ILE A 45 -11.91 7.06 -7.87
C ILE A 45 -11.72 5.55 -8.02
N ASP A 46 -11.40 5.12 -9.23
CA ASP A 46 -10.92 3.76 -9.50
C ASP A 46 -9.40 3.71 -9.25
N TRP A 47 -9.00 3.08 -8.15
CA TRP A 47 -7.60 3.01 -7.76
C TRP A 47 -6.73 2.23 -8.74
N ASN A 48 -7.22 1.10 -9.24
CA ASN A 48 -6.43 0.21 -10.05
C ASN A 48 -6.33 0.73 -11.48
N ASP A 49 -7.38 1.37 -12.01
CA ASP A 49 -7.31 2.05 -13.30
C ASP A 49 -6.38 3.28 -13.24
N CYS A 50 -6.41 4.06 -12.15
CA CYS A 50 -5.45 5.15 -11.96
C CYS A 50 -3.99 4.65 -11.99
N LEU A 51 -3.71 3.53 -11.33
CA LEU A 51 -2.39 2.88 -11.38
C LEU A 51 -2.06 2.43 -12.79
N LEU A 52 -2.97 1.74 -13.47
CA LEU A 52 -2.80 1.24 -14.84
C LEU A 52 -2.47 2.39 -15.81
N GLN A 53 -3.21 3.50 -15.75
CA GLN A 53 -2.97 4.68 -16.57
C GLN A 53 -1.61 5.31 -16.27
N ALA A 54 -1.26 5.43 -14.99
CA ALA A 54 0.03 5.98 -14.58
C ALA A 54 1.21 5.09 -15.03
N LEU A 55 1.06 3.77 -14.95
CA LEU A 55 2.03 2.82 -15.47
C LEU A 55 2.13 2.93 -16.99
N ARG A 56 1.04 3.10 -17.73
CA ARG A 56 1.08 3.23 -19.20
C ARG A 56 1.69 4.55 -19.68
N THR A 57 1.42 5.65 -18.97
CA THR A 57 1.80 7.02 -19.38
C THR A 57 3.10 7.51 -18.76
N GLY A 58 3.58 6.87 -17.70
CA GLY A 58 4.82 7.23 -17.02
C GLY A 58 6.04 7.14 -17.94
N SER A 59 6.99 8.06 -17.74
CA SER A 59 8.29 8.04 -18.42
C SER A 59 9.06 6.73 -18.13
N ASP A 60 9.91 6.31 -19.06
CA ASP A 60 10.69 5.04 -19.12
C ASP A 60 11.69 4.78 -17.97
N GLY A 61 11.52 5.39 -16.81
CA GLY A 61 12.32 5.13 -15.62
C GLY A 61 11.82 3.88 -14.88
N ARG A 62 12.70 2.90 -14.73
CA ARG A 62 12.47 1.71 -13.91
C ARG A 62 12.25 2.11 -12.45
N GLN A 63 11.17 1.65 -11.83
CA GLN A 63 10.83 1.97 -10.44
C GLN A 63 11.42 0.92 -9.48
N ASP A 64 12.75 0.85 -9.44
CA ASP A 64 13.47 -0.08 -8.56
C ASP A 64 13.13 0.20 -7.08
N ASN A 65 12.84 -0.85 -6.33
CA ASN A 65 12.42 -0.82 -4.91
C ASN A 65 11.07 -0.12 -4.61
N ALA A 66 10.21 0.05 -5.62
CA ALA A 66 8.85 0.55 -5.44
C ALA A 66 7.81 -0.58 -5.34
N TYR A 67 6.76 -0.34 -4.55
CA TYR A 67 5.62 -1.24 -4.36
C TYR A 67 4.34 -0.57 -4.84
N ALA A 68 3.60 -1.17 -5.77
CA ALA A 68 2.34 -0.57 -6.23
C ALA A 68 1.25 -0.67 -5.15
N ALA A 69 0.62 0.46 -4.82
CA ALA A 69 -0.59 0.48 -4.01
C ALA A 69 -1.81 0.13 -4.87
N MET A 70 -2.56 -0.88 -4.43
CA MET A 70 -3.70 -1.42 -5.15
C MET A 70 -4.86 -1.72 -4.21
N VAL A 71 -6.08 -1.54 -4.69
CA VAL A 71 -7.28 -2.04 -4.03
C VAL A 71 -7.44 -3.50 -4.43
N MET A 72 -7.00 -4.42 -3.56
CA MET A 72 -6.90 -5.85 -3.87
C MET A 72 -8.25 -6.59 -3.90
N VAL A 73 -9.31 -5.94 -3.43
CA VAL A 73 -10.68 -6.46 -3.40
C VAL A 73 -11.53 -6.00 -4.59
N ASP A 74 -10.93 -5.30 -5.55
CA ASP A 74 -11.63 -4.80 -6.74
C ASP A 74 -12.10 -5.96 -7.65
N PRO A 75 -13.42 -6.15 -7.84
CA PRO A 75 -13.93 -7.25 -8.65
C PRO A 75 -13.75 -7.03 -10.16
N PHE A 76 -13.35 -5.83 -10.60
CA PHE A 76 -13.25 -5.46 -12.01
C PHE A 76 -11.82 -5.37 -12.53
N ALA A 77 -10.83 -5.51 -11.65
CA ALA A 77 -9.42 -5.44 -12.04
C ALA A 77 -9.00 -6.64 -12.91
N CYS A 78 -8.31 -6.34 -14.01
CA CYS A 78 -7.57 -7.32 -14.82
C CYS A 78 -6.19 -7.54 -14.19
N TRP A 79 -6.07 -8.55 -13.34
CA TRP A 79 -4.90 -8.75 -12.48
C TRP A 79 -3.66 -9.18 -13.26
N GLU A 80 -3.84 -9.99 -14.28
CA GLU A 80 -2.79 -10.43 -15.19
C GLU A 80 -2.18 -9.22 -15.93
N ASP A 81 -3.02 -8.36 -16.52
CA ASP A 81 -2.57 -7.14 -17.19
C ASP A 81 -1.81 -6.20 -16.24
N LEU A 82 -2.28 -6.09 -15.00
CA LEU A 82 -1.59 -5.33 -13.95
C LEU A 82 -0.24 -5.95 -13.61
N ALA A 83 -0.16 -7.26 -13.41
CA ALA A 83 1.09 -7.96 -13.09
C ALA A 83 2.13 -7.81 -14.21
N ASP A 84 1.73 -7.99 -15.47
CA ASP A 84 2.60 -7.82 -16.63
C ASP A 84 3.15 -6.39 -16.69
N LEU A 85 2.29 -5.38 -16.56
CA LEU A 85 2.71 -3.96 -16.55
C LEU A 85 3.62 -3.63 -15.37
N LEU A 86 3.35 -4.16 -14.17
CA LEU A 86 4.20 -3.94 -13.01
C LEU A 86 5.59 -4.53 -13.22
N GLN A 87 5.68 -5.71 -13.84
CA GLN A 87 6.94 -6.37 -14.18
C GLN A 87 7.71 -5.59 -15.25
N GLU A 88 7.04 -5.16 -16.33
CA GLU A 88 7.62 -4.33 -17.39
C GLU A 88 8.19 -3.01 -16.84
N ARG A 89 7.50 -2.41 -15.87
CA ARG A 89 7.92 -1.16 -15.21
C ARG A 89 8.94 -1.37 -14.08
N GLY A 90 9.28 -2.61 -13.79
CA GLY A 90 10.32 -2.98 -12.84
C GLY A 90 9.97 -2.71 -11.38
N LEU A 91 8.68 -2.68 -11.02
CA LEU A 91 8.28 -2.60 -9.62
C LEU A 91 8.69 -3.88 -8.88
N SER A 92 9.10 -3.69 -7.62
CA SER A 92 9.59 -4.79 -6.78
C SER A 92 8.47 -5.56 -6.09
N GLY A 93 7.31 -4.94 -5.94
CA GLY A 93 6.22 -5.54 -5.20
C GLY A 93 4.90 -4.80 -5.25
N VAL A 94 3.98 -5.23 -4.40
CA VAL A 94 2.63 -4.67 -4.26
C VAL A 94 2.22 -4.52 -2.79
N ILE A 95 1.25 -3.65 -2.54
CA ILE A 95 0.60 -3.46 -1.23
C ILE A 95 -0.93 -3.36 -1.40
N ASN A 96 -1.67 -3.96 -0.46
CA ASN A 96 -3.13 -3.82 -0.34
C ASN A 96 -3.53 -2.46 0.27
N PHE A 97 -3.32 -1.38 -0.48
CA PHE A 97 -3.59 -0.03 0.03
C PHE A 97 -4.55 0.75 -0.88
N PRO A 98 -5.64 1.33 -0.32
CA PRO A 98 -6.09 1.22 1.08
C PRO A 98 -6.53 -0.22 1.45
N PRO A 99 -6.35 -0.65 2.71
CA PRO A 99 -6.72 -2.01 3.11
C PRO A 99 -8.23 -2.16 3.26
N ALA A 100 -8.76 -3.34 2.90
CA ALA A 100 -10.18 -3.66 2.94
C ALA A 100 -10.78 -3.42 4.33
N SER A 101 -10.04 -3.71 5.41
CA SER A 101 -10.49 -3.47 6.79
C SER A 101 -10.79 -2.00 7.15
N VAL A 102 -10.36 -1.05 6.32
CA VAL A 102 -10.69 0.37 6.47
C VAL A 102 -11.90 0.75 5.61
N VAL A 103 -12.10 0.05 4.49
CA VAL A 103 -13.21 0.26 3.55
C VAL A 103 -14.49 -0.41 4.04
N GLU A 104 -14.36 -1.66 4.50
CA GLU A 104 -15.41 -2.47 5.08
C GLU A 104 -15.37 -2.30 6.61
N GLN A 105 -16.46 -1.87 7.24
CA GLN A 105 -16.52 -1.82 8.70
C GLN A 105 -16.33 -3.25 9.24
N ALA A 106 -15.19 -3.48 9.90
CA ALA A 106 -14.80 -4.78 10.42
C ALA A 106 -15.96 -5.46 11.17
N THR A 107 -16.35 -6.64 10.69
CA THR A 107 -17.25 -7.54 11.43
C THR A 107 -16.45 -8.22 12.53
N ALA A 108 -17.00 -8.24 13.75
CA ALA A 108 -16.49 -8.90 14.97
C ALA A 108 -14.96 -8.89 15.19
N ALA A 109 -14.50 -8.19 16.23
CA ALA A 109 -13.08 -8.12 16.59
C ALA A 109 -12.42 -9.52 16.67
N GLY A 110 -11.40 -9.74 15.83
CA GLY A 110 -10.53 -10.93 15.90
C GLY A 110 -10.76 -12.01 14.85
N THR A 111 -11.59 -11.78 13.82
CA THR A 111 -11.70 -12.68 12.66
C THR A 111 -11.24 -12.00 11.38
N ILE A 112 -10.61 -12.76 10.49
CA ILE A 112 -10.34 -12.33 9.11
C ILE A 112 -11.68 -12.28 8.36
N ASP A 113 -12.05 -11.11 7.86
CA ASP A 113 -13.26 -10.95 7.05
C ASP A 113 -13.04 -11.35 5.58
N ALA A 114 -14.12 -11.34 4.79
CA ALA A 114 -14.06 -11.74 3.39
C ALA A 114 -13.18 -10.80 2.55
N GLY A 115 -13.19 -9.49 2.83
CA GLY A 115 -12.32 -8.51 2.18
C GLY A 115 -10.86 -8.85 2.42
N GLN A 116 -10.47 -9.01 3.68
CA GLN A 116 -9.12 -9.36 4.09
C GLN A 116 -8.65 -10.72 3.52
N GLU A 117 -9.53 -11.71 3.48
CA GLU A 117 -9.21 -13.01 2.85
C GLU A 117 -8.91 -12.85 1.35
N MET A 118 -9.65 -11.99 0.64
CA MET A 118 -9.36 -11.66 -0.76
C MET A 118 -8.01 -10.95 -0.90
N GLU A 119 -7.67 -10.01 0.00
CA GLU A 119 -6.36 -9.35 0.01
C GLU A 119 -5.22 -10.35 0.19
N PHE A 120 -5.35 -11.29 1.14
CA PHE A 120 -4.33 -12.32 1.34
C PHE A 120 -4.14 -13.19 0.10
N ARG A 121 -5.23 -13.72 -0.47
CA ARG A 121 -5.14 -14.55 -1.68
C ARG A 121 -4.50 -13.80 -2.84
N ARG A 122 -4.81 -12.51 -2.97
CA ARG A 122 -4.24 -11.67 -4.03
C ARG A 122 -2.75 -11.45 -3.84
N LEU A 123 -2.31 -11.16 -2.61
CA LEU A 123 -0.89 -10.98 -2.29
C LEU A 123 -0.11 -12.30 -2.38
N GLU A 124 -0.71 -13.43 -2.01
CA GLU A 124 -0.15 -14.77 -2.23
C GLU A 124 0.06 -15.04 -3.72
N TRP A 125 -0.93 -14.69 -4.55
CA TRP A 125 -0.84 -14.81 -6.00
C TRP A 125 0.28 -13.94 -6.59
N PHE A 126 0.36 -12.65 -6.23
CA PHE A 126 1.49 -11.80 -6.64
C PHE A 126 2.84 -12.34 -6.14
N GLY A 127 2.88 -12.87 -4.91
CA GLY A 127 4.07 -13.54 -4.37
C GLY A 127 4.50 -14.74 -5.22
N SER A 128 3.54 -15.52 -5.73
CA SER A 128 3.82 -16.66 -6.63
C SER A 128 4.42 -16.24 -7.99
N LEU A 129 4.17 -15.00 -8.42
CA LEU A 129 4.74 -14.39 -9.62
C LEU A 129 6.13 -13.75 -9.37
N GLY A 130 6.65 -13.80 -8.15
CA GLY A 130 7.96 -13.28 -7.78
C GLY A 130 7.97 -11.85 -7.24
N PHE A 131 6.80 -11.22 -7.06
CA PHE A 131 6.70 -9.92 -6.40
C PHE A 131 6.93 -10.05 -4.89
N ARG A 132 7.59 -9.05 -4.30
CA ARG A 132 7.56 -8.84 -2.85
C ARG A 132 6.24 -8.22 -2.44
N THR A 133 5.86 -8.37 -1.17
CA THR A 133 4.60 -7.85 -0.66
C THR A 133 4.83 -6.96 0.55
N ILE A 134 4.01 -5.92 0.64
CA ILE A 134 3.77 -5.20 1.89
C ILE A 134 2.31 -5.43 2.24
N PHE A 135 2.03 -5.62 3.52
CA PHE A 135 0.67 -5.76 4.00
C PHE A 135 0.24 -4.54 4.82
N ALA A 136 -0.79 -3.83 4.38
CA ALA A 136 -1.45 -2.80 5.17
C ALA A 136 -2.50 -3.44 6.09
N ALA A 137 -2.38 -3.20 7.40
CA ALA A 137 -3.23 -3.78 8.43
C ALA A 137 -3.72 -2.72 9.43
N SER A 138 -4.91 -2.91 9.98
CA SER A 138 -5.50 -2.03 11.00
C SER A 138 -5.48 -2.62 12.42
N THR A 139 -5.11 -3.89 12.59
CA THR A 139 -5.09 -4.57 13.89
C THR A 139 -3.90 -5.52 14.06
N ASN A 140 -3.48 -5.74 15.30
CA ASN A 140 -2.38 -6.64 15.65
C ASN A 140 -2.67 -8.10 15.28
N HIS A 141 -3.94 -8.52 15.35
CA HIS A 141 -4.34 -9.86 14.94
C HIS A 141 -4.04 -10.11 13.45
N VAL A 142 -4.44 -9.16 12.59
CA VAL A 142 -4.23 -9.25 11.14
C VAL A 142 -2.74 -9.19 10.80
N ILE A 143 -1.97 -8.38 11.54
CA ILE A 143 -0.50 -8.34 11.45
C ILE A 143 0.09 -9.74 11.66
N ALA A 144 -0.29 -10.42 12.74
CA ALA A 144 0.22 -11.77 13.03
C ALA A 144 -0.14 -12.78 11.92
N VAL A 145 -1.38 -12.72 11.40
CA VAL A 145 -1.81 -13.58 10.28
C VAL A 145 -1.00 -13.29 9.02
N ALA A 146 -0.75 -12.02 8.69
CA ALA A 146 0.04 -11.64 7.52
C ALA A 146 1.48 -12.15 7.60
N GLN A 147 2.09 -12.10 8.78
CA GLN A 147 3.47 -12.58 8.99
C GLN A 147 3.60 -14.09 8.77
N ASP A 148 2.57 -14.86 9.11
CA ASP A 148 2.55 -16.30 8.90
C ASP A 148 2.27 -16.65 7.43
N ARG A 149 1.16 -16.12 6.87
CA ARG A 149 0.72 -16.46 5.50
C ARG A 149 1.64 -15.95 4.41
N LEU A 150 2.12 -14.71 4.54
CA LEU A 150 2.92 -14.06 3.51
C LEU A 150 4.43 -14.19 3.77
N LYS A 151 4.85 -15.02 4.74
CA LYS A 151 6.24 -15.14 5.21
C LYS A 151 7.31 -15.19 4.12
N THR A 152 7.00 -15.82 2.99
CA THR A 152 7.94 -16.00 1.87
C THR A 152 8.08 -14.75 0.99
N SER A 153 7.02 -13.94 0.85
CA SER A 153 6.98 -12.76 -0.03
C SER A 153 6.97 -11.42 0.73
N LEU A 154 6.65 -11.43 2.02
CA LEU A 154 6.48 -10.24 2.86
C LEU A 154 7.82 -9.54 3.12
N ASP A 155 7.88 -8.24 2.87
CA ASP A 155 9.02 -7.37 3.19
C ASP A 155 8.73 -6.40 4.34
N ALA A 156 7.48 -5.94 4.47
CA ALA A 156 7.09 -5.02 5.54
C ALA A 156 5.59 -5.05 5.81
N ILE A 157 5.21 -4.40 6.90
CA ILE A 157 3.81 -4.14 7.27
C ILE A 157 3.61 -2.63 7.40
N VAL A 158 2.47 -2.13 6.93
CA VAL A 158 2.01 -0.76 7.17
C VAL A 158 0.81 -0.82 8.11
N TYR A 159 0.97 -0.33 9.33
CA TYR A 159 -0.12 -0.16 10.27
C TYR A 159 -0.92 1.10 9.92
N VAL A 160 -2.19 0.92 9.60
CA VAL A 160 -3.14 1.98 9.28
C VAL A 160 -4.06 2.18 10.47
N SER A 161 -3.63 3.08 11.38
CA SER A 161 -4.44 3.47 12.54
C SER A 161 -5.62 4.34 12.11
N PRO A 162 -6.66 4.50 12.95
CA PRO A 162 -7.72 5.48 12.69
C PRO A 162 -7.17 6.91 12.48
N ALA A 163 -6.13 7.30 13.22
CA ALA A 163 -5.48 8.60 13.06
C ALA A 163 -4.75 8.75 11.72
N ALA A 164 -4.31 7.66 11.10
CA ALA A 164 -3.72 7.71 9.76
C ALA A 164 -4.71 8.20 8.70
N LEU A 165 -6.01 8.03 8.91
CA LEU A 165 -7.05 8.50 7.98
C LEU A 165 -7.22 10.02 7.99
N GLU A 166 -6.70 10.70 9.01
CA GLU A 166 -6.68 12.16 9.11
C GLU A 166 -5.45 12.78 8.42
N VAL A 167 -4.46 11.97 8.03
CA VAL A 167 -3.28 12.44 7.29
C VAL A 167 -3.72 13.09 5.98
N LEU A 168 -3.18 14.26 5.67
CA LEU A 168 -3.59 15.00 4.48
C LEU A 168 -2.95 14.39 3.23
N ILE A 169 -3.77 14.24 2.18
CA ILE A 169 -3.33 13.86 0.84
C ILE A 169 -2.40 14.94 0.29
N ARG A 170 -1.21 14.53 -0.12
CA ARG A 170 -0.12 15.37 -0.64
C ARG A 170 0.66 14.58 -1.67
N ASP A 171 1.59 15.25 -2.35
CA ASP A 171 2.48 14.59 -3.30
C ASP A 171 3.31 13.49 -2.64
N GLU A 172 3.70 13.65 -1.38
CA GLU A 172 4.44 12.67 -0.58
C GLU A 172 3.83 12.54 0.81
N ILE A 173 3.71 11.30 1.31
CA ILE A 173 3.33 10.96 2.69
C ILE A 173 4.49 10.17 3.28
N GLU A 174 4.90 10.46 4.51
CA GLU A 174 6.06 9.80 5.12
C GLU A 174 5.63 8.51 5.84
N LEU A 175 6.47 7.46 5.72
CA LEU A 175 6.38 6.28 6.58
C LEU A 175 7.35 6.43 7.73
N THR A 176 6.86 6.22 8.94
CA THR A 176 7.71 6.21 10.13
C THR A 176 7.71 4.82 10.74
N THR A 177 8.82 4.38 11.31
CA THR A 177 8.86 3.10 12.01
C THR A 177 7.90 3.16 13.21
N ALA A 178 7.03 2.15 13.31
CA ALA A 178 6.07 2.06 14.41
C ALA A 178 6.80 1.68 15.71
N HIS A 179 7.18 2.67 16.51
CA HIS A 179 7.80 2.44 17.82
C HIS A 179 6.71 2.27 18.88
N GLY A 180 6.28 1.03 19.15
CA GLY A 180 5.45 0.71 20.33
C GLY A 180 3.96 0.42 20.08
N SER A 181 3.53 0.25 18.82
CA SER A 181 2.13 -0.05 18.46
C SER A 181 1.73 -1.53 18.68
N LEU A 182 2.72 -2.40 18.90
CA LEU A 182 2.55 -3.83 19.10
C LEU A 182 2.81 -4.20 20.57
N ALA A 183 1.98 -5.06 21.15
CA ALA A 183 2.15 -5.54 22.52
C ALA A 183 3.55 -6.16 22.70
N ALA A 184 4.17 -5.97 23.87
CA ALA A 184 5.57 -6.33 24.15
C ALA A 184 5.93 -7.80 23.85
N ASP A 185 4.95 -8.71 23.85
CA ASP A 185 5.12 -10.14 23.58
C ASP A 185 4.96 -10.52 22.09
N GLN A 186 4.67 -9.56 21.20
CA GLN A 186 4.48 -9.75 19.75
C GLN A 186 5.46 -8.87 18.96
N SER A 187 6.76 -9.05 19.20
CA SER A 187 7.78 -8.40 18.37
C SER A 187 7.61 -8.87 16.92
N PRO A 188 7.29 -7.97 15.97
CA PRO A 188 7.02 -8.37 14.61
C PRO A 188 8.30 -8.91 13.96
N SER A 189 8.20 -10.02 13.23
CA SER A 189 9.35 -10.61 12.50
C SER A 189 9.78 -9.76 11.29
N PHE A 190 8.96 -8.76 10.93
CA PHE A 190 9.14 -7.88 9.78
C PHE A 190 9.02 -6.41 10.23
N PRO A 191 9.66 -5.46 9.54
CA PRO A 191 9.54 -4.05 9.86
C PRO A 191 8.09 -3.59 9.75
N VAL A 192 7.65 -2.78 10.72
CA VAL A 192 6.30 -2.20 10.76
C VAL A 192 6.42 -0.69 10.67
N TYR A 193 5.65 -0.11 9.76
CA TYR A 193 5.61 1.31 9.48
C TYR A 193 4.22 1.89 9.79
N GLU A 194 4.16 3.18 10.10
CA GLU A 194 2.93 3.95 10.26
C GLU A 194 2.97 5.17 9.34
N LEU A 195 1.80 5.55 8.83
CA LEU A 195 1.61 6.77 8.05
C LEU A 195 1.62 7.98 8.99
N ARG A 196 2.53 8.94 8.75
CA ARG A 196 2.58 10.18 9.52
C ARG A 196 2.43 11.38 8.61
N ALA A 197 1.74 12.41 9.10
CA ALA A 197 1.84 13.73 8.49
C ALA A 197 3.29 14.25 8.67
N PRO A 198 3.89 14.88 7.66
CA PRO A 198 5.17 15.57 7.83
C PRO A 198 5.01 16.63 8.92
N GLU A 199 5.96 16.70 9.85
CA GLU A 199 6.02 17.82 10.80
C GLU A 199 6.15 19.13 10.00
N ALA A 200 5.29 20.11 10.33
CA ALA A 200 5.15 21.37 9.60
C ALA A 200 6.37 22.29 9.76
#